data_AF-A0A958G9V4-F1
#
_entry.id   AF-A0A958G9V4-F1
#
_cell.length_a   1.000
_cell.length_b   1.000
_cell.length_c   1.000
_cell.angle_alpha   90.00
_cell.angle_beta   90.00
_cell.angle_gamma   90.00
#
_symmetry.space_group_name_H-M   'P 1'
#
loop_
_entity.id
_entity.type
_entity.pdbx_description
1 polymer ?
#
loop_
_entity_poly.entity_id
_entity_poly.type
_entity_poly.pdbx_seq_one_letter_code
_entity_poly.pdbx_strand_id
1 'polypeptide(L)'
;MMTFEEIYQEYGERILNLAYRMIGREDAARDLTQDIFIKVYENLASFRGDAQVYTWIHRIATNHILNYLKKNRRWHWLNLMDKSIGEVLQEAEVEADIRGGGMPRPDQVLEKRQREKLV
;
A
#
# COMPACT_ATOMS: atom_id res chain seq x y z
N MET A 1 -24.61 -8.37 -12.75
CA MET A 1 -23.26 -8.24 -12.16
C MET A 1 -23.37 -7.13 -11.13
N MET A 2 -22.85 -7.30 -9.90
CA MET A 2 -22.91 -6.22 -8.90
C MET A 2 -22.13 -5.00 -9.41
N THR A 3 -22.68 -3.82 -9.17
CA THR A 3 -22.02 -2.54 -9.40
C THR A 3 -20.89 -2.33 -8.39
N PHE A 4 -19.94 -1.45 -8.72
CA PHE A 4 -18.90 -1.07 -7.77
C PHE A 4 -19.48 -0.47 -6.47
N GLU A 5 -20.56 0.31 -6.59
CA GLU A 5 -21.18 0.95 -5.44
C GLU A 5 -21.82 -0.07 -4.47
N GLU A 6 -22.53 -1.07 -5.00
CA GLU A 6 -23.03 -2.19 -4.18
C GLU A 6 -21.89 -2.95 -3.49
N ILE A 7 -20.78 -3.18 -4.20
CA ILE A 7 -19.59 -3.81 -3.66
C ILE A 7 -18.97 -2.97 -2.52
N TYR A 8 -18.86 -1.67 -2.71
CA TYR A 8 -18.30 -0.77 -1.71
C TYR A 8 -19.18 -0.69 -0.46
N GLN A 9 -20.50 -0.55 -0.63
CA GLN A 9 -21.45 -0.52 0.49
C GLN A 9 -21.43 -1.82 1.29
N GLU A 10 -21.37 -2.98 0.62
CA GLU A 10 -21.42 -4.28 1.28
C GLU A 10 -20.10 -4.66 1.99
N TYR A 11 -18.94 -4.29 1.41
CA TYR A 11 -17.65 -4.79 1.86
C TYR A 11 -16.72 -3.71 2.42
N GLY A 12 -17.01 -2.42 2.23
CA GLY A 12 -16.18 -1.28 2.64
C GLY A 12 -15.78 -1.34 4.10
N GLU A 13 -16.76 -1.42 4.99
CA GLU A 13 -16.54 -1.48 6.44
C GLU A 13 -15.75 -2.74 6.85
N ARG A 14 -16.00 -3.88 6.20
CA ARG A 14 -15.29 -5.14 6.51
C ARG A 14 -13.82 -5.06 6.13
N ILE A 15 -13.49 -4.41 5.00
CA ILE A 15 -12.11 -4.21 4.57
C ILE A 15 -11.41 -3.15 5.44
N LEU A 16 -12.11 -2.09 5.84
CA LEU A 16 -11.59 -1.11 6.80
C LEU A 16 -11.22 -1.78 8.13
N ASN A 17 -12.13 -2.60 8.67
CA ASN A 17 -11.89 -3.36 9.89
C ASN A 17 -10.73 -4.35 9.74
N LEU A 18 -10.58 -5.00 8.58
CA LEU A 18 -9.44 -5.86 8.28
C LEU A 18 -8.12 -5.06 8.31
N ALA A 19 -8.05 -3.93 7.61
CA ALA A 19 -6.88 -3.07 7.57
C ALA A 19 -6.51 -2.56 8.97
N TYR A 20 -7.51 -2.10 9.73
CA TYR A 20 -7.32 -1.64 11.11
C TYR A 20 -6.78 -2.75 12.01
N ARG A 21 -7.31 -3.97 11.94
CA ARG A 21 -6.82 -5.12 12.72
C ARG A 21 -5.38 -5.52 12.37
N MET A 22 -4.95 -5.31 11.13
CA MET A 22 -3.60 -5.65 10.67
C MET A 22 -2.56 -4.57 10.99
N ILE A 23 -2.97 -3.29 11.04
CA ILE A 23 -2.05 -2.13 11.11
C ILE A 23 -2.11 -1.44 12.47
N GLY A 24 -3.26 -1.43 13.12
CA GLY A 24 -3.48 -0.77 14.41
C GLY A 24 -3.56 0.77 14.35
N ARG A 25 -3.57 1.36 13.14
CA ARG A 25 -3.64 2.82 12.92
C ARG A 25 -4.83 3.15 12.03
N GLU A 26 -5.71 4.02 12.51
CA GLU A 26 -7.00 4.30 11.88
C GLU A 26 -6.87 5.09 10.57
N ASP A 27 -6.02 6.12 10.56
CA ASP A 27 -5.66 6.91 9.38
C ASP A 27 -5.16 6.01 8.24
N ALA A 28 -4.14 5.18 8.51
CA ALA A 28 -3.55 4.28 7.52
C ALA A 28 -4.55 3.23 7.04
N ALA A 29 -5.43 2.75 7.93
CA ALA A 29 -6.45 1.79 7.56
C ALA A 29 -7.47 2.39 6.58
N ARG A 30 -7.87 3.66 6.77
CA ARG A 30 -8.78 4.36 5.84
C ARG A 30 -8.12 4.57 4.48
N ASP A 31 -6.88 5.06 4.46
CA ASP A 31 -6.13 5.29 3.21
C ASP A 31 -5.97 3.99 2.40
N LEU A 32 -5.52 2.92 3.06
CA LEU A 32 -5.36 1.63 2.39
C LEU A 32 -6.69 1.04 1.92
N THR A 33 -7.77 1.26 2.67
CA THR A 33 -9.11 0.82 2.23
C THR A 33 -9.47 1.50 0.93
N GLN A 34 -9.22 2.80 0.81
CA GLN A 34 -9.46 3.54 -0.42
C GLN A 34 -8.62 2.98 -1.58
N ASP A 35 -7.32 2.79 -1.39
CA ASP A 35 -6.42 2.21 -2.40
C ASP A 35 -6.85 0.81 -2.85
N ILE A 36 -7.30 -0.01 -1.90
CA ILE A 36 -7.82 -1.35 -2.17
C ILE A 36 -9.07 -1.26 -3.05
N PHE A 37 -10.00 -0.36 -2.76
CA PHE A 37 -11.21 -0.23 -3.56
C PHE A 37 -10.97 0.40 -4.94
N ILE A 38 -9.96 1.26 -5.09
CA ILE A 38 -9.48 1.68 -6.42
C ILE A 38 -9.01 0.45 -7.22
N LYS A 39 -8.20 -0.43 -6.62
CA LYS A 39 -7.77 -1.68 -7.27
C LYS A 39 -8.91 -2.63 -7.58
N VAL A 40 -9.89 -2.72 -6.69
CA VAL A 40 -11.12 -3.49 -6.92
C VAL A 40 -11.85 -2.94 -8.15
N TYR A 41 -12.02 -1.63 -8.25
CA TYR A 41 -12.66 -0.99 -9.41
C TYR A 41 -11.90 -1.29 -10.72
N GLU A 42 -10.58 -1.08 -10.72
CA GLU A 42 -9.71 -1.34 -11.89
C GLU A 42 -9.79 -2.80 -12.37
N ASN A 43 -9.97 -3.75 -11.45
CA ASN A 43 -9.98 -5.18 -11.74
C ASN A 43 -11.40 -5.77 -11.79
N LEU A 44 -12.45 -4.97 -11.60
CA LEU A 44 -13.83 -5.48 -11.54
C LEU A 44 -14.26 -6.12 -12.85
N ALA A 45 -13.85 -5.54 -13.98
CA ALA A 45 -14.16 -6.05 -15.32
C ALA A 45 -13.50 -7.42 -15.61
N SER A 46 -12.42 -7.77 -14.92
CA SER A 46 -11.70 -9.05 -15.08
C SER A 46 -12.13 -10.11 -14.08
N PHE A 47 -13.06 -9.79 -13.18
CA PHE A 47 -13.58 -10.74 -12.20
C PHE A 47 -14.45 -11.82 -12.88
N ARG A 48 -13.95 -13.05 -12.90
CA ARG A 48 -14.59 -14.19 -13.60
C ARG A 48 -15.74 -14.85 -12.85
N GLY A 49 -15.95 -14.54 -11.57
CA GLY A 49 -16.99 -15.17 -10.76
C GLY A 49 -16.65 -16.58 -10.24
N ASP A 50 -15.41 -17.06 -10.44
CA ASP A 50 -14.95 -18.38 -9.97
C ASP A 50 -14.88 -18.49 -8.42
N ALA A 51 -15.00 -17.36 -7.71
CA ALA A 51 -14.96 -17.27 -6.25
C ALA A 51 -16.02 -16.28 -5.76
N GLN A 52 -16.32 -16.30 -4.46
CA GLN A 52 -17.15 -15.26 -3.84
C GLN A 52 -16.47 -13.88 -3.99
N VAL A 53 -17.26 -12.84 -4.25
CA VAL A 53 -16.76 -11.46 -4.41
C VAL A 53 -15.93 -11.04 -3.20
N TYR A 54 -16.42 -11.35 -2.00
CA TYR A 54 -15.66 -11.08 -0.77
C TYR A 54 -14.30 -11.77 -0.74
N THR A 55 -14.20 -13.05 -1.14
CA THR A 55 -12.93 -13.78 -1.18
C THR A 55 -11.92 -13.13 -2.13
N TRP A 56 -12.39 -12.65 -3.28
CA TRP A 56 -11.57 -11.95 -4.25
C TRP A 56 -11.08 -10.59 -3.72
N ILE A 57 -11.97 -9.78 -3.14
CA ILE A 57 -11.62 -8.49 -2.52
C ILE A 57 -10.65 -8.71 -1.35
N HIS A 58 -10.92 -9.70 -0.49
CA HIS A 58 -10.07 -10.04 0.65
C HIS A 58 -8.65 -10.38 0.21
N ARG A 59 -8.47 -11.05 -0.93
CA ARG A 59 -7.13 -11.34 -1.48
C ARG A 59 -6.41 -10.07 -1.93
N ILE A 60 -7.11 -9.15 -2.63
CA ILE A 60 -6.55 -7.85 -3.02
C ILE A 60 -6.14 -7.07 -1.77
N ALA A 61 -7.04 -6.98 -0.80
CA ALA A 61 -6.84 -6.29 0.47
C ALA A 61 -5.64 -6.82 1.24
N THR A 62 -5.59 -8.13 1.48
CA THR A 62 -4.51 -8.77 2.25
C THR A 62 -3.16 -8.56 1.58
N ASN A 63 -3.08 -8.73 0.25
CA ASN A 63 -1.83 -8.49 -0.48
C ASN A 63 -1.37 -7.04 -0.37
N HIS A 64 -2.31 -6.08 -0.49
CA HIS A 64 -2.01 -4.66 -0.40
C HIS A 64 -1.52 -4.26 1.00
N ILE A 65 -2.22 -4.71 2.05
CA ILE A 65 -1.85 -4.46 3.44
C ILE A 65 -0.50 -5.11 3.80
N LEU A 66 -0.25 -6.35 3.37
CA LEU A 66 1.03 -7.01 3.62
C LEU A 66 2.20 -6.28 2.93
N ASN A 67 1.97 -5.76 1.72
CA ASN A 67 2.96 -4.94 1.02
C ASN A 67 3.24 -3.63 1.78
N TYR A 68 2.19 -2.96 2.26
CA TYR A 68 2.32 -1.77 3.11
C TYR A 68 3.13 -2.06 4.37
N LEU A 69 2.81 -3.14 5.11
CA LEU A 69 3.55 -3.52 6.32
C LEU A 69 5.01 -3.87 6.04
N LYS A 70 5.28 -4.58 4.94
CA LYS A 70 6.65 -4.92 4.53
C LYS A 70 7.47 -3.67 4.23
N LYS A 71 6.85 -2.69 3.54
CA LYS A 71 7.43 -1.39 3.21
C LYS A 71 7.69 -0.57 4.49
N ASN A 72 6.69 -0.43 5.35
CA ASN A 72 6.80 0.31 6.60
C ASN A 72 7.86 -0.27 7.55
N ARG A 73 7.93 -1.59 7.68
CA ARG A 73 8.98 -2.25 8.48
C ARG A 73 10.38 -1.94 7.94
N ARG A 74 10.56 -2.03 6.61
CA ARG A 74 11.83 -1.73 5.95
C ARG A 74 12.30 -0.30 6.23
N TRP A 75 11.37 0.64 6.21
CA TRP A 75 11.65 2.06 6.51
C TRP A 75 11.92 2.34 7.96
N HIS A 76 11.15 1.71 8.85
CA HIS A 76 11.40 1.81 10.28
C HIS A 76 12.84 1.39 10.62
N TRP A 77 13.33 0.28 10.08
CA TRP A 77 14.70 -0.16 10.28
C TRP A 77 15.74 0.83 9.76
N LEU A 78 15.53 1.44 8.60
CA LEU A 78 16.47 2.44 8.07
C LEU A 78 16.48 3.74 8.89
N ASN A 79 15.31 4.23 9.29
CA ASN A 79 15.20 5.44 10.10
C ASN A 79 15.87 5.28 11.47
N LEU A 80 15.88 4.06 12.03
CA LEU A 80 16.62 3.74 13.26
C LEU A 80 18.14 3.79 13.05
N MET A 81 18.64 3.44 11.87
CA MET A 81 20.07 3.46 11.55
C MET A 81 20.57 4.87 11.23
N ASP A 82 19.74 5.69 10.56
CA ASP A 82 20.06 7.08 10.24
C ASP A 82 18.78 7.89 9.96
N LYS A 83 18.46 8.85 10.84
CA LYS A 83 17.25 9.66 10.77
C LYS A 83 17.12 10.50 9.50
N SER A 84 18.24 10.92 8.92
CA SER A 84 18.27 11.75 7.72
C SER A 84 18.04 10.98 6.42
N ILE A 85 17.91 9.64 6.49
CA ILE A 85 17.38 8.83 5.40
C ILE A 85 15.87 9.01 5.29
N GLY A 86 15.17 9.25 6.40
CA GLY A 86 13.71 9.38 6.43
C GLY A 86 13.14 10.45 5.48
N GLU A 87 13.84 11.58 5.35
CA GLU A 87 13.45 12.69 4.46
C GLU A 87 13.57 12.28 2.98
N VAL A 88 14.71 11.69 2.60
CA VAL A 88 14.97 11.19 1.23
C VAL A 88 13.96 10.09 0.85
N LEU A 89 13.56 9.28 1.82
CA LEU A 89 12.55 8.24 1.62
C LEU A 89 11.17 8.80 1.33
N GLN A 90 10.77 9.86 2.05
CA GLN A 90 9.48 10.50 1.87
C GLN A 90 9.36 11.09 0.46
N GLU A 91 10.43 11.74 -0.02
CA GLU A 91 10.49 12.26 -1.40
C GLU A 91 10.44 11.16 -2.45
N ALA A 92 11.22 10.09 -2.25
CA ALA A 92 11.24 8.96 -3.18
C ALA A 92 9.92 8.16 -3.18
N GLU A 93 9.20 8.14 -2.06
CA GLU A 93 7.88 7.53 -1.92
C GLU A 93 6.85 8.26 -2.75
N VAL A 94 6.83 9.60 -2.63
CA VAL A 94 5.97 10.48 -3.42
C VAL A 94 6.29 10.32 -4.92
N GLU A 95 7.57 10.28 -5.31
CA GLU A 95 7.97 10.13 -6.71
C GLU A 95 7.58 8.75 -7.29
N ALA A 96 7.70 7.68 -6.51
CA ALA A 96 7.32 6.33 -6.93
C ALA A 96 5.81 6.19 -7.12
N ASP A 97 5.00 6.75 -6.22
CA ASP A 97 3.54 6.72 -6.30
C ASP A 97 3.01 7.48 -7.52
N ILE A 98 3.59 8.65 -7.80
CA ILE A 98 3.25 9.46 -8.99
C ILE A 98 3.59 8.72 -10.30
N ARG A 99 4.72 8.01 -10.34
CA ARG A 99 5.20 7.35 -11.57
C ARG A 99 4.73 5.89 -11.71
N GLY A 100 3.96 5.37 -10.77
CA GLY A 100 3.61 3.94 -10.71
C GLY A 100 4.83 3.02 -10.58
N GLY A 101 5.95 3.55 -10.08
CA GLY A 101 7.21 2.86 -9.92
C GLY A 101 7.22 1.99 -8.66
N GLY A 102 7.88 0.85 -8.72
CA GLY A 102 8.15 0.06 -7.52
C GLY A 102 9.02 0.85 -6.54
N MET A 103 8.67 0.80 -5.26
CA MET A 103 9.40 1.52 -4.22
C MET A 103 10.90 1.18 -4.23
N PRO A 104 11.80 2.19 -4.18
CA PRO A 104 13.24 1.94 -4.19
C PRO A 104 13.68 1.12 -2.98
N ARG A 105 14.77 0.38 -3.17
CA ARG A 105 15.36 -0.42 -2.11
C ARG A 105 16.24 0.45 -1.18
N PRO A 106 16.33 0.14 0.13
CA PRO A 106 17.24 0.73 1.10
C PRO A 106 18.65 0.92 0.57
N ASP A 107 19.19 -0.11 -0.04
CA ASP A 107 20.49 -0.08 -0.71
C ASP A 107 20.54 1.03 -1.78
N GLN A 108 19.54 1.13 -2.64
CA GLN A 108 19.46 2.16 -3.68
C GLN A 108 19.35 3.58 -3.10
N VAL A 109 18.60 3.75 -2.00
CA VAL A 109 18.44 5.06 -1.34
C VAL A 109 19.75 5.46 -0.65
N LEU A 110 20.40 4.52 0.03
CA LEU A 110 21.70 4.71 0.67
C LEU A 110 22.77 5.08 -0.36
N GLU A 111 22.81 4.38 -1.50
CA GLU A 111 23.75 4.66 -2.60
C GLU A 111 23.51 6.04 -3.23
N LYS A 112 22.25 6.39 -3.53
CA LYS A 112 21.90 7.72 -4.07
C LYS A 112 22.40 8.82 -3.13
N ARG A 113 22.19 8.64 -1.83
CA ARG A 113 22.62 9.59 -0.80
C ARG A 113 24.14 9.65 -0.62
N GLN A 114 24.83 8.51 -0.68
CA GLN A 114 26.30 8.48 -0.64
C GLN A 114 26.89 9.28 -1.80
N ARG A 115 26.29 9.17 -3.00
CA ARG A 115 26.69 9.96 -4.16
C ARG A 115 26.43 11.45 -3.99
N GLU A 116 25.26 11.83 -3.46
CA GLU A 116 24.93 13.24 -3.19
C GLU A 116 25.84 13.89 -2.14
N LYS A 117 26.41 13.12 -1.20
CA LYS A 117 27.39 13.62 -0.22
C LYS A 117 28.82 13.76 -0.77
N LEU A 118 29.10 13.19 -1.94
CA LEU A 118 30.43 13.18 -2.59
C LEU A 118 30.56 14.26 -3.69
N VAL A 119 29.51 15.04 -3.93
CA VAL A 119 29.45 16.16 -4.89
C VAL A 119 29.31 17.47 -4.11
#